data_AF-K1TDP5-F1
#
_entry.id   AF-K1TDP5-F1
#
_cell.length_a   1.000
_cell.length_b   1.000
_cell.length_c   1.000
_cell.angle_alpha   90.00
_cell.angle_beta   90.00
_cell.angle_gamma   90.00
#
_symmetry.space_group_name_H-M   'P 1'
#
loop_
_entity.id
_entity.type
_entity.pdbx_description
1 polymer ?
#
loop_
_entity_poly.entity_id
_entity_poly.type
_entity_poly.pdbx_seq_one_letter_code
_entity_poly.pdbx_strand_id
1 'polypeptide(L)'
;MDESTYFEIDEPSDWVIIEKQLEHRLKKNTEKVDLNEIKLFLTDCDGCLTDGGMYYSNAGDEMKRFNTLDGMGIQLLRQQGVLTGIITGENTMLNQRRGDKLHLDILKQGIKDKTSDCQVQI
;
A
#
# COMPACT_ATOMS: atom_id res chain seq x y z
N MET A 1 -11.24 28.46 -6.38
CA MET A 1 -11.92 27.39 -5.62
C MET A 1 -12.74 26.63 -6.65
N ASP A 2 -12.65 25.31 -6.69
CA ASP A 2 -13.35 24.51 -7.70
C ASP A 2 -14.87 24.60 -7.47
N GLU A 3 -15.69 24.67 -8.51
CA GLU A 3 -17.16 24.77 -8.35
C GLU A 3 -17.73 23.57 -7.59
N SER A 4 -17.06 22.40 -7.63
CA SER A 4 -17.47 21.23 -6.83
C SER A 4 -17.38 21.45 -5.32
N THR A 5 -16.57 22.40 -4.86
CA THR A 5 -16.41 22.73 -3.43
C THR A 5 -17.58 23.54 -2.87
N TYR A 6 -18.51 23.99 -3.72
CA TYR A 6 -19.69 24.78 -3.32
C TYR A 6 -20.93 23.91 -3.05
N PHE A 7 -20.90 22.63 -3.41
CA PHE A 7 -22.04 21.72 -3.22
C PHE A 7 -22.00 21.04 -1.85
N GLU A 8 -23.02 21.28 -1.04
CA GLU A 8 -23.30 20.53 0.21
C GLU A 8 -24.02 19.21 -0.14
N ILE A 9 -23.85 18.18 0.70
CA ILE A 9 -24.35 16.82 0.44
C ILE A 9 -25.47 16.54 1.43
N ASP A 10 -26.65 17.06 1.14
CA ASP A 10 -27.74 17.10 2.11
C ASP A 10 -28.98 16.36 1.62
N GLU A 11 -29.09 16.10 0.32
CA GLU A 11 -30.19 15.35 -0.30
C GLU A 11 -29.69 14.11 -1.06
N PRO A 12 -30.51 13.03 -1.15
CA PRO A 12 -30.13 11.82 -1.90
C PRO A 12 -29.80 12.06 -3.38
N SER A 13 -30.32 13.13 -3.99
CA SER A 13 -30.00 13.54 -5.36
C SER A 13 -28.57 14.06 -5.53
N ASP A 14 -27.94 14.57 -4.46
CA ASP A 14 -26.57 15.09 -4.49
C ASP A 14 -25.56 13.96 -4.74
N TRP A 15 -25.92 12.73 -4.38
CA TRP A 15 -25.10 11.54 -4.62
C TRP A 15 -24.81 11.33 -6.11
N VAL A 16 -25.76 11.66 -6.98
CA VAL A 16 -25.60 11.55 -8.45
C VAL A 16 -24.58 12.57 -8.97
N ILE A 17 -24.52 13.75 -8.35
CA ILE A 17 -23.56 14.80 -8.71
C ILE A 17 -22.16 14.37 -8.26
N ILE A 18 -22.02 13.86 -7.03
CA ILE A 18 -20.75 13.35 -6.50
C ILE A 18 -20.24 12.18 -7.34
N GLU A 19 -21.10 11.22 -7.69
CA GLU A 19 -20.73 10.08 -8.51
C GLU A 19 -20.15 10.53 -9.86
N LYS A 20 -20.81 11.48 -10.54
CA LYS A 20 -20.30 12.07 -11.79
C LYS A 20 -18.99 12.82 -11.61
N GLN A 21 -18.84 13.57 -10.52
CA GLN A 21 -17.59 14.27 -10.20
C GLN A 21 -16.45 13.28 -9.89
N LEU A 22 -16.73 12.20 -9.16
CA LEU A 22 -15.81 11.11 -8.89
C LEU A 22 -15.41 10.40 -10.19
N GLU A 23 -16.36 10.06 -11.04
CA GLU A 23 -16.08 9.50 -12.36
C GLU A 23 -15.17 10.42 -13.18
N HIS A 24 -15.41 11.73 -13.18
CA HIS A 24 -14.57 12.67 -13.90
C HIS A 24 -13.15 12.72 -13.33
N ARG A 25 -12.99 12.72 -12.01
CA ARG A 25 -11.68 12.66 -11.34
C ARG A 25 -10.95 11.34 -11.64
N LEU A 26 -11.66 10.22 -11.61
CA LEU A 26 -11.11 8.90 -11.94
C LEU A 26 -10.68 8.85 -13.41
N LYS A 27 -11.53 9.30 -14.35
CA LYS A 27 -11.21 9.35 -15.79
C LYS A 27 -10.03 10.27 -16.11
N LYS A 28 -9.85 11.36 -15.36
CA LYS A 28 -8.75 12.31 -15.54
C LYS A 28 -7.42 11.79 -14.99
N ASN A 29 -7.44 10.85 -14.03
CA ASN A 29 -6.27 10.19 -13.46
C ASN A 29 -5.99 8.80 -14.04
N THR A 30 -6.86 8.26 -14.90
CA THR A 30 -6.59 7.04 -15.67
C THR A 30 -5.88 7.38 -16.98
N GLU A 31 -4.71 8.02 -16.92
CA GLU A 31 -3.76 7.76 -18.00
C GLU A 31 -3.45 6.26 -17.95
N LYS A 32 -3.52 5.57 -19.10
CA LYS A 32 -3.11 4.17 -19.17
C LYS A 32 -1.62 4.10 -18.81
N VAL A 33 -1.34 3.79 -17.55
CA VAL A 33 0.01 3.45 -17.12
C VAL A 33 0.38 2.17 -17.86
N ASP A 34 1.45 2.23 -18.66
CA ASP A 34 2.02 1.01 -19.20
C ASP A 34 2.60 0.22 -18.03
N LEU A 35 1.88 -0.83 -17.61
CA LEU A 35 2.30 -1.67 -16.50
C LEU A 35 3.63 -2.38 -16.77
N ASN A 36 4.09 -2.44 -18.04
CA ASN A 36 5.41 -2.97 -18.38
C ASN A 36 6.56 -2.05 -17.93
N GLU A 37 6.29 -0.78 -17.59
CA GLU A 37 7.30 0.15 -17.09
C GLU A 37 7.51 0.05 -15.57
N ILE A 38 6.64 -0.67 -14.85
CA ILE A 38 6.75 -0.81 -13.40
C ILE A 38 7.91 -1.77 -13.08
N LYS A 39 9.00 -1.21 -12.56
CA LYS A 39 10.19 -1.96 -12.17
C LYS A 39 10.30 -2.21 -10.67
N LEU A 40 9.49 -1.52 -9.86
CA LEU A 40 9.56 -1.55 -8.40
C LEU A 40 8.15 -1.49 -7.78
N PHE A 41 7.89 -2.41 -6.85
CA PHE A 41 6.73 -2.43 -5.98
C PHE A 41 7.18 -2.28 -4.53
N LEU A 42 6.75 -1.21 -3.87
CA LEU A 42 6.96 -0.97 -2.46
C LEU A 42 5.62 -0.88 -1.74
N THR A 43 5.52 -1.49 -0.56
CA THR A 43 4.31 -1.47 0.26
C THR A 43 4.63 -1.11 1.71
N ASP A 44 3.65 -0.60 2.43
CA ASP A 44 3.70 -0.61 3.89
C ASP A 44 3.48 -2.05 4.41
N CYS A 45 3.76 -2.25 5.69
CA CYS A 45 3.37 -3.47 6.40
C CYS A 45 1.96 -3.34 6.98
N ASP A 46 1.80 -2.49 8.00
CA ASP A 46 0.57 -2.42 8.79
C ASP A 46 -0.54 -1.66 8.05
N GLY A 47 -1.69 -2.31 7.90
CA GLY A 47 -2.82 -1.77 7.12
C GLY A 47 -2.69 -1.93 5.61
N CYS A 48 -1.57 -2.48 5.11
CA CYS A 48 -1.41 -2.85 3.70
C CYS A 48 -1.27 -4.37 3.51
N LEU A 49 -0.24 -4.98 4.11
CA LEU A 49 -0.07 -6.44 4.11
C LEU A 49 -0.81 -7.11 5.29
N THR A 50 -1.26 -6.29 6.24
CA THR A 50 -2.13 -6.69 7.34
C THR A 50 -3.46 -5.96 7.23
N ASP A 51 -4.45 -6.43 7.97
CA ASP A 51 -5.73 -5.76 8.15
C ASP A 51 -5.67 -4.56 9.12
N GLY A 52 -4.47 -4.12 9.50
CA GLY A 52 -4.24 -3.11 10.54
C GLY A 52 -4.42 -3.64 11.97
N GLY A 53 -4.75 -4.93 12.14
CA GLY A 53 -4.89 -5.58 13.43
C GLY A 53 -3.55 -6.01 14.03
N MET A 54 -3.43 -5.80 15.35
CA MET A 54 -2.30 -6.22 16.16
C MET A 54 -2.81 -7.07 17.32
N TYR A 55 -2.17 -8.20 17.58
CA TYR A 55 -2.50 -9.07 18.71
C TYR A 55 -1.39 -9.01 19.75
N TYR A 56 -1.78 -8.87 21.01
CA TYR A 56 -0.87 -8.81 22.15
C TYR A 56 -1.20 -9.90 23.15
N SER A 57 -0.18 -10.58 23.68
CA SER A 57 -0.33 -11.50 24.80
C SER A 57 -0.09 -10.79 26.13
N ASN A 58 -0.61 -11.33 27.25
CA ASN A 58 -0.31 -10.82 28.59
C ASN A 58 1.18 -10.96 28.96
N ALA A 59 1.95 -11.76 28.23
CA ALA A 59 3.39 -11.92 28.40
C ALA A 59 4.20 -10.91 27.55
N GLY A 60 3.54 -10.08 26.73
CA GLY A 60 4.18 -9.09 25.87
C GLY A 60 4.53 -9.61 24.48
N ASP A 61 4.03 -10.78 24.07
CA ASP A 61 4.19 -11.24 22.69
C ASP A 61 3.34 -10.40 21.73
N GLU A 62 3.88 -10.14 20.55
CA GLU A 62 3.21 -9.41 19.48
C GLU A 62 3.02 -10.32 18.26
N MET A 63 1.81 -10.30 17.68
CA MET A 63 1.49 -11.06 16.48
C MET A 63 0.73 -10.20 15.48
N LYS A 64 0.93 -10.48 14.19
CA LYS A 64 0.19 -9.87 13.08
C LYS A 64 -0.40 -10.95 12.18
N ARG A 65 -1.52 -10.63 11.55
CA ARG A 65 -2.14 -11.48 10.53
C ARG A 65 -1.78 -10.97 9.14
N PHE A 66 -1.20 -11.85 8.33
CA PHE A 66 -0.90 -11.58 6.92
C PHE A 66 -1.78 -12.43 6.00
N ASN A 67 -2.00 -11.97 4.78
CA ASN A 67 -2.71 -12.75 3.76
C ASN A 67 -1.75 -13.64 2.95
N THR A 68 -2.17 -14.87 2.66
CA THR A 68 -1.42 -15.80 1.81
C THR A 68 -1.49 -15.38 0.33
N LEU A 69 -2.59 -14.76 -0.10
CA LEU A 69 -2.77 -14.28 -1.46
C LEU A 69 -1.75 -13.19 -1.82
N ASP A 70 -1.41 -12.31 -0.87
CA ASP A 70 -0.37 -11.31 -1.06
C ASP A 70 1.00 -11.96 -1.34
N GLY A 71 1.26 -13.11 -0.73
CA GLY A 71 2.47 -13.89 -1.00
C GLY A 71 2.55 -14.36 -2.45
N MET A 72 1.42 -14.82 -3.01
CA MET A 72 1.35 -15.17 -4.43
C MET A 72 1.52 -13.92 -5.31
N GLY A 73 0.86 -12.81 -4.98
CA GLY A 73 0.97 -11.56 -5.75
C GLY A 73 2.41 -11.06 -5.83
N ILE A 74 3.11 -11.03 -4.70
CA ILE A 74 4.53 -10.63 -4.63
C ILE A 74 5.42 -11.61 -5.40
N GLN A 75 5.15 -12.92 -5.32
CA GLN A 75 5.87 -13.90 -6.12
C GLN A 75 5.68 -13.67 -7.62
N LEU A 76 4.46 -13.36 -8.08
CA LEU A 76 4.18 -13.07 -9.49
C LEU A 76 4.92 -11.81 -9.97
N LEU A 77 4.94 -10.75 -9.17
CA LEU A 77 5.72 -9.54 -9.46
C LEU A 77 7.20 -9.85 -9.65
N ARG A 78 7.79 -10.62 -8.73
CA ARG A 78 9.19 -11.04 -8.81
C ARG A 78 9.48 -11.88 -10.05
N GLN A 79 8.56 -12.75 -10.46
CA GLN A 79 8.69 -13.54 -11.70
C GLN A 79 8.69 -12.66 -12.95
N GLN A 80 8.08 -11.47 -12.91
CA GLN A 80 8.15 -10.48 -13.98
C GLN A 80 9.37 -9.55 -13.87
N GLY A 81 10.29 -9.81 -12.93
CA GLY A 81 11.48 -8.98 -12.74
C GLY A 81 11.22 -7.65 -12.02
N VAL A 82 10.05 -7.49 -11.41
CA VAL A 82 9.73 -6.31 -10.59
C VAL A 82 10.39 -6.49 -9.23
N LEU A 83 11.21 -5.52 -8.83
CA LEU A 83 11.78 -5.47 -7.48
C LEU A 83 10.67 -5.27 -6.47
N THR A 84 10.71 -5.97 -5.34
CA THR A 84 9.66 -5.93 -4.32
C THR A 84 10.21 -5.57 -2.96
N GLY A 85 9.46 -4.78 -2.19
CA GLY A 85 9.90 -4.41 -0.86
C GLY A 85 8.86 -3.85 0.09
N ILE A 86 9.26 -3.78 1.36
CA ILE A 86 8.49 -3.16 2.44
C ILE A 86 9.26 -1.95 2.97
N ILE A 87 8.55 -0.82 3.13
CA ILE A 87 9.03 0.32 3.91
C ILE A 87 8.01 0.59 5.01
N THR A 88 8.43 0.37 6.26
CA THR A 88 7.54 0.50 7.42
C THR A 88 8.18 1.31 8.54
N GLY A 89 7.33 2.01 9.28
CA GLY A 89 7.74 2.78 10.47
C GLY A 89 8.05 1.89 11.67
N GLU A 90 7.55 0.66 11.69
CA GLU A 90 7.87 -0.29 12.75
C GLU A 90 9.23 -0.96 12.52
N ASN A 91 9.87 -1.39 13.61
CA ASN A 91 11.09 -2.18 13.56
C ASN A 91 10.93 -3.41 14.44
N THR A 92 10.48 -4.50 13.82
CA THR A 92 10.15 -5.74 14.53
C THR A 92 10.72 -6.96 13.80
N MET A 93 11.05 -7.99 14.57
CA MET A 93 11.50 -9.27 14.00
C MET A 93 10.40 -9.94 13.16
N LEU A 94 9.14 -9.65 13.45
CA LEU A 94 8.00 -10.17 12.71
C LEU A 94 7.97 -9.66 11.27
N ASN A 95 8.21 -8.36 11.06
CA ASN A 95 8.32 -7.77 9.73
C ASN A 95 9.52 -8.33 8.97
N GLN A 96 10.67 -8.53 9.64
CA GLN A 96 11.85 -9.19 9.05
C GLN A 96 11.52 -10.60 8.54
N ARG A 97 10.95 -11.44 9.40
CA ARG A 97 10.57 -12.82 9.03
C ARG A 97 9.58 -12.86 7.88
N ARG A 98 8.65 -11.90 7.81
CA ARG A 98 7.71 -11.79 6.70
C ARG A 98 8.42 -11.41 5.41
N GLY A 99 9.32 -10.43 5.45
CA GLY A 99 10.15 -10.05 4.29
C GLY A 99 10.98 -11.22 3.76
N ASP A 100 11.65 -11.95 4.65
CA ASP A 100 12.45 -13.13 4.29
C ASP A 100 11.58 -14.21 3.63
N LYS A 101 10.38 -14.47 4.19
CA LYS A 101 9.43 -15.46 3.66
C LYS A 101 8.87 -15.09 2.28
N LEU A 102 8.76 -13.80 2.00
CA LEU A 102 8.31 -13.28 0.71
C LEU A 102 9.46 -13.14 -0.30
N HIS A 103 10.71 -13.32 0.16
CA HIS A 103 11.93 -13.10 -0.62
C HIS A 103 11.99 -11.69 -1.22
N LEU A 104 11.69 -10.68 -0.40
CA LEU A 104 11.75 -9.28 -0.81
C LEU A 104 13.19 -8.85 -1.10
N ASP A 105 13.34 -7.97 -2.07
CA ASP A 105 14.61 -7.36 -2.44
C ASP A 105 14.97 -6.22 -1.46
N ILE A 106 13.95 -5.55 -0.92
CA ILE A 106 14.10 -4.37 -0.08
C ILE A 106 13.25 -4.51 1.18
N LEU A 107 13.87 -4.40 2.35
CA LEU A 107 13.16 -4.25 3.62
C LEU A 107 13.78 -3.10 4.40
N LYS A 108 12.99 -2.04 4.62
CA LYS A 108 13.37 -0.89 5.43
C LYS A 108 12.39 -0.73 6.59
N GLN A 109 12.95 -0.69 7.78
CA GLN A 109 12.22 -0.68 9.05
C GLN A 109 12.60 0.53 9.88
N GLY A 110 11.71 0.97 10.77
CA GLY A 110 11.93 2.16 11.59
C GLY A 110 11.89 3.49 10.81
N ILE A 111 11.34 3.48 9.59
CA ILE A 111 11.34 4.64 8.69
C ILE A 111 10.10 5.51 8.95
N LYS A 112 10.32 6.65 9.60
CA LYS A 112 9.25 7.64 9.87
C LYS A 112 8.94 8.54 8.68
N ASP A 113 9.99 8.98 7.98
CA ASP A 113 9.86 9.72 6.74
C ASP A 113 10.22 8.79 5.57
N LYS A 114 9.17 8.21 4.97
CA LYS A 114 9.35 7.29 3.83
C LYS A 114 9.80 8.01 2.57
N THR A 115 9.57 9.33 2.45
CA THR A 115 9.88 10.07 1.22
C THR A 115 11.37 10.36 1.07
N SER A 116 12.04 10.71 2.15
CA SER A 116 13.49 10.94 2.13
C SER A 116 14.29 9.65 1.93
N ASP A 117 13.78 8.52 2.42
CA ASP A 117 14.46 7.24 2.39
C ASP A 117 14.13 6.39 1.15
N CYS A 118 13.14 6.78 0.33
CA CYS A 118 12.79 6.09 -0.92
C CYS A 118 13.80 6.37 -2.07
N GLN A 119 15.10 6.30 -1.78
CA GLN A 119 16.16 6.28 -2.80
C GLN A 119 16.54 4.83 -3.06
N VAL A 120 15.86 4.22 -4.03
CA VAL A 120 16.18 2.87 -4.51
C VAL A 120 16.80 3.03 -5.90
N GLN A 121 18.02 2.54 -6.09
CA GLN A 121 18.62 2.45 -7.42
C GLN A 121 17.96 1.28 -8.17
N ILE A 122 17.29 1.60 -9.28
CA ILE A 122 16.60 0.65 -10.19
C ILE A 122 17.37 0.59 -11.50
#